data_AF-A0AAE0ZZJ6-F1
#
_entry.id   AF-A0AAE0ZZJ6-F1
#
_cell.length_a   1.000
_cell.length_b   1.000
_cell.length_c   1.000
_cell.angle_alpha   90.00
_cell.angle_beta   90.00
_cell.angle_gamma   90.00
#
_symmetry.space_group_name_H-M   'P 1'
#
loop_
_entity.id
_entity.type
_entity.pdbx_description
1 polymer ?
#
loop_
_entity_poly.entity_id
_entity_poly.type
_entity_poly.pdbx_seq_one_letter_code
_entity_poly.pdbx_strand_id
1 'polypeptide(L)' 'MESNSLVTFKTKSVNESFKQYFKDEKVTLKGNSLVLVSELLRLFTKEALTRAAHQAKNEGDKRVTIDHLEKILPQLLLDM' A
#
# COMPACT_ATOMS: atom_id res chain seq x y z
N MET A 1 -25.41 11.03 -5.90
CA MET A 1 -24.13 11.09 -5.15
C MET A 1 -23.72 9.65 -4.92
N GLU A 2 -22.79 9.16 -5.73
CA GLU A 2 -22.21 7.83 -5.49
C GLU A 2 -21.58 7.85 -4.10
N SER A 3 -22.00 6.91 -3.25
CA SER A 3 -21.40 6.65 -1.95
C SER A 3 -19.89 6.52 -2.15
N ASN A 4 -19.13 7.51 -1.67
CA ASN A 4 -17.68 7.56 -1.73
C ASN A 4 -17.10 6.50 -0.76
N SER A 5 -17.27 5.22 -1.10
CA SER A 5 -16.54 4.15 -0.45
C SER A 5 -15.06 4.38 -0.77
N LEU A 6 -14.26 4.62 0.27
CA LEU A 6 -12.80 4.79 0.13
C LEU A 6 -12.24 3.64 -0.72
N VAL A 7 -11.58 3.98 -1.83
CA VAL A 7 -10.92 2.98 -2.70
C VAL A 7 -9.90 2.22 -1.85
N THR A 8 -10.12 0.92 -1.67
CA THR A 8 -9.32 0.05 -0.81
C THR A 8 -9.18 -1.34 -1.43
N PHE A 9 -8.29 -2.16 -0.88
CA PHE A 9 -8.07 -3.53 -1.33
C PHE A 9 -9.24 -4.43 -0.91
N LYS A 10 -9.69 -5.30 -1.82
CA LYS A 10 -10.70 -6.32 -1.48
C LYS A 10 -10.10 -7.27 -0.45
N THR A 11 -10.78 -7.43 0.68
CA THR A 11 -10.36 -8.31 1.78
C THR A 11 -10.09 -9.75 1.33
N LYS A 12 -10.87 -10.28 0.38
CA LYS A 12 -10.62 -11.59 -0.22
C LYS A 12 -9.23 -11.67 -0.88
N SER A 13 -8.86 -10.68 -1.66
CA SER A 13 -7.54 -10.63 -2.32
C SER A 13 -6.42 -10.52 -1.32
N VAL A 14 -6.56 -9.66 -0.30
CA VAL A 14 -5.57 -9.52 0.78
C VAL A 14 -5.39 -10.85 1.51
N ASN A 15 -6.48 -11.55 1.82
CA ASN A 15 -6.42 -12.84 2.50
C ASN A 15 -5.68 -13.90 1.67
N GLU A 16 -6.00 -14.02 0.38
CA GLU A 16 -5.32 -15.00 -0.49
C GLU A 16 -3.84 -14.65 -0.71
N SER A 17 -3.49 -13.36 -0.84
CA SER A 17 -2.10 -12.93 -0.93
C SER A 17 -1.31 -13.28 0.34
N PHE A 18 -1.85 -13.04 1.53
CA PHE A 18 -1.13 -13.33 2.79
C PHE A 18 -1.00 -14.83 3.06
N LYS A 19 -2.02 -15.64 2.74
CA LYS A 19 -1.96 -17.11 2.88
C LYS A 19 -0.77 -17.72 2.13
N GLN A 20 -0.38 -17.17 0.98
CA GLN A 20 0.76 -17.67 0.20
C GLN A 20 2.10 -17.54 0.93
N TYR A 21 2.22 -16.62 1.90
CA TYR A 21 3.46 -16.35 2.63
C TYR A 21 3.46 -16.88 4.06
N PHE A 22 2.35 -17.41 4.57
CA PHE A 22 2.32 -18.04 5.88
C PHE A 22 3.02 -19.40 5.87
N LYS A 23 3.94 -19.61 6.81
CA LYS A 23 4.67 -20.87 6.95
C LYS A 23 3.82 -21.99 7.55
N ASP A 24 2.78 -21.65 8.30
CA ASP A 24 1.84 -22.58 8.93
C ASP A 24 0.43 -22.32 8.39
N GLU A 25 -0.17 -23.33 7.77
CA GLU A 25 -1.51 -23.28 7.17
C GLU A 25 -2.63 -22.97 8.18
N LYS A 26 -2.37 -23.16 9.49
CA LYS A 26 -3.33 -22.82 10.55
C LYS A 26 -3.43 -21.32 10.79
N VAL A 27 -2.42 -20.54 10.39
CA VAL A 27 -2.41 -19.09 10.54
C VAL A 27 -3.36 -18.47 9.51
N THR A 28 -4.34 -17.69 9.98
CA THR A 28 -5.35 -17.08 9.12
C THR A 28 -5.65 -15.64 9.54
N LEU A 29 -5.93 -14.77 8.57
CA LEU A 29 -6.44 -13.42 8.80
C LEU A 29 -7.98 -13.46 8.79
N LYS A 30 -8.62 -12.93 9.83
CA LYS A 30 -10.07 -13.02 10.02
C LYS A 30 -10.63 -11.76 10.69
N GLY A 31 -11.87 -11.43 10.35
CA GLY A 31 -12.59 -10.30 10.96
C GLY A 31 -11.77 -9.01 10.90
N ASN A 32 -11.55 -8.38 12.05
CA ASN A 32 -10.88 -7.09 12.15
C ASN A 32 -9.41 -7.10 11.71
N SER A 33 -8.68 -8.21 11.86
CA SER A 33 -7.28 -8.25 11.41
C SER A 33 -7.17 -8.13 9.89
N LEU A 34 -8.11 -8.73 9.16
CA LEU A 34 -8.15 -8.63 7.70
C LEU A 34 -8.49 -7.21 7.24
N VAL A 35 -9.38 -6.51 7.96
CA VAL A 35 -9.71 -5.11 7.70
C VAL A 35 -8.49 -4.21 7.95
N LEU A 36 -7.82 -4.37 9.09
CA LEU A 36 -6.65 -3.58 9.44
C LEU A 36 -5.50 -3.75 8.45
N VAL A 37 -5.20 -4.98 8.03
CA VAL A 37 -4.14 -5.24 7.04
C VAL A 37 -4.51 -4.65 5.67
N SER A 38 -5.80 -4.71 5.28
CA SER A 38 -6.27 -4.08 4.03
C SER A 38 -6.07 -2.56 4.06
N GLU A 39 -6.34 -1.94 5.21
CA GLU A 39 -6.11 -0.50 5.40
C GLU A 39 -4.62 -0.14 5.48
N LEU A 40 -3.79 -0.99 6.09
CA LEU A 40 -2.34 -0.82 6.11
C LEU A 40 -1.76 -0.81 4.68
N LEU A 41 -2.17 -1.76 3.83
CA LEU A 41 -1.76 -1.80 2.42
C LEU A 41 -2.20 -0.54 1.66
N ARG A 42 -3.42 -0.05 1.94
CA ARG A 42 -3.95 1.18 1.33
C ARG A 42 -3.12 2.39 1.73
N LEU A 43 -2.80 2.53 3.02
CA LEU A 43 -1.98 3.62 3.53
C LEU A 43 -0.56 3.56 2.98
N PHE A 44 0.08 2.39 2.97
CA PHE A 44 1.39 2.19 2.36
C PHE A 44 1.42 2.65 0.90
N THR A 45 0.43 2.22 0.10
CA THR A 45 0.34 2.60 -1.32
C THR A 45 0.16 4.11 -1.50
N LYS A 46 -0.70 4.72 -0.67
CA LYS A 46 -0.94 6.16 -0.70
C LYS A 46 0.32 6.95 -0.33
N GLU A 47 1.06 6.46 0.65
CA GLU A 47 2.27 7.11 1.15
C GLU A 47 3.41 7.04 0.12
N ALA A 48 3.59 5.88 -0.51
CA ALA A 48 4.51 5.70 -1.63
C ALA A 48 4.24 6.71 -2.76
N LEU A 49 2.98 6.81 -3.19
CA LEU A 49 2.57 7.74 -4.25
C LEU A 49 2.72 9.20 -3.85
N THR A 50 2.39 9.54 -2.61
CA THR A 50 2.50 10.93 -2.11
C THR A 50 3.94 11.39 -2.07
N ARG A 51 4.85 10.54 -1.56
CA ARG A 51 6.29 10.83 -1.49
C ARG A 51 6.92 10.88 -2.88
N ALA A 52 6.58 9.95 -3.77
CA ALA A 52 7.07 9.96 -5.14
C ALA A 52 6.56 11.18 -5.93
N ALA A 53 5.32 11.63 -5.70
CA ALA A 53 4.79 12.87 -6.26
C ALA A 53 5.51 14.11 -5.72
N HIS A 54 5.86 14.12 -4.43
CA HIS A 54 6.66 15.19 -3.85
C HIS A 54 8.08 15.22 -4.45
N GLN A 55 8.70 14.05 -4.62
CA GLN A 55 10.01 13.92 -5.28
C GLN A 55 9.97 14.45 -6.71
N ALA A 56 8.99 14.04 -7.51
CA ALA A 56 8.79 14.55 -8.87
C ALA A 56 8.65 16.08 -8.91
N LYS A 57 7.86 16.64 -7.99
CA LYS A 57 7.66 18.09 -7.87
C LYS A 57 8.97 18.81 -7.54
N ASN A 58 9.78 18.25 -6.65
CA ASN A 58 11.07 18.83 -6.26
C ASN A 58 12.09 18.82 -7.41
N GLU A 59 11.96 17.88 -8.35
CA GLU A 59 12.78 17.78 -9.55
C GLU A 59 12.21 18.56 -10.75
N GLY A 60 11.05 19.21 -10.58
CA GLY A 60 10.40 20.01 -11.63
C GLY A 60 9.58 19.18 -12.63
N ASP A 61 9.38 17.90 -12.36
CA ASP A 61 8.65 16.99 -13.24
C ASP A 61 7.13 17.05 -13.04
N LYS A 62 6.41 16.92 -14.16
CA LYS A 62 4.94 16.94 -14.18
C LYS A 62 4.31 15.56 -13.94
N ARG A 63 5.10 14.49 -13.91
CA ARG A 63 4.63 13.10 -13.77
C ARG A 63 5.57 12.34 -12.84
N VAL A 64 4.99 11.43 -12.06
CA VAL A 64 5.76 10.47 -11.29
C VAL A 64 6.36 9.43 -12.25
N THR A 65 7.65 9.18 -12.11
CA THR A 65 8.42 8.18 -12.86
C THR A 65 8.92 7.12 -11.88
N ILE A 66 9.50 6.05 -12.41
CA ILE A 66 10.11 5.00 -11.58
C ILE A 66 11.28 5.55 -10.75
N ASP A 67 12.09 6.44 -11.33
CA ASP A 67 13.24 7.07 -10.66
C ASP A 67 12.83 7.85 -9.39
N HIS A 68 11.69 8.57 -9.43
CA HIS A 68 11.15 9.24 -8.24
C HIS A 68 10.75 8.26 -7.13
N LEU A 69 10.23 7.09 -7.50
CA LEU A 69 9.87 6.04 -6.55
C LEU A 69 11.12 5.40 -5.96
N GLU A 70 12.12 5.08 -6.78
CA GLU A 70 13.39 4.49 -6.36
C GLU A 70 14.13 5.38 -5.34
N LYS A 71 14.10 6.70 -5.54
CA LYS A 71 14.69 7.67 -4.61
C LYS A 71 14.06 7.68 -3.23
N ILE A 72 12.73 7.51 -3.14
CA ILE A 72 12.02 7.52 -1.85
C ILE A 72 11.90 6.13 -1.22
N LEU A 73 12.17 5.07 -1.97
CA LEU A 73 11.96 3.68 -1.56
C LEU A 73 12.73 3.29 -0.28
N PRO A 74 14.00 3.68 -0.07
CA PRO A 74 14.72 3.31 1.14
C PRO A 74 14.03 3.81 2.40
N GLN A 75 13.61 5.07 2.43
CA GLN A 75 12.92 5.63 3.60
C GLN A 75 11.49 5.09 3.73
N LEU A 76 10.78 4.89 2.62
CA LEU A 76 9.45 4.30 2.63
C LEU A 76 9.44 2.91 3.28
N LEU A 77 10.47 2.09 3.03
CA LEU A 77 10.60 0.75 3.62
C LEU A 77 11.04 0.78 5.09
N LEU A 78 11.75 1.82 5.53
CA LEU A 78 12.15 1.99 6.94
C LEU A 78 11.00 2.44 7.85
N ASP A 79 10.03 3.17 7.30
CA ASP A 79 8.87 3.66 8.05
C ASP A 79 7.80 2.57 8.27
N MET A 80 7.95 1.41 7.62
CA MET A 80 6.99 0.30 7.62
C MET A 80 7.36 -0.84 8.54
#